data_AF-A0A382SBH6-F1
#
_entry.id   AF-A0A382SBH6-F1
#
_cell.length_a   1.000
_cell.length_b   1.000
_cell.length_c   1.000
_cell.angle_alpha   90.00
_cell.angle_beta   90.00
_cell.angle_gamma   90.00
#
_symmetry.space_group_name_H-M   'P 1'
#
loop_
_entity.id
_entity.type
_entity.pdbx_description
1 polymer ?
#
loop_
_entity_poly.entity_id
_entity_poly.type
_entity_poly.pdbx_seq_one_letter_code
_entity_poly.pdbx_strand_id
1 'polypeptide(L)'
;MRLGKNTRRITPMFIWGAALCTVLIFFVPGSAAFAHSNERAFILILPTQYYIIGGALVVALSFVVIGLIPAAGFHFMERNRLQLWRWPAWPAQGLSILAGAFLLCLIVAGYIGDRAPLYNPLPQVLWSLWWVGFTFLHAMFGNIWAYINPWLGLYSVLTALPGLRTRREKPLLQYPERLGYAPAIVLFFAFAWFELIYPVNQ
;
A
#
# COMPACT_ATOMS: atom_id res chain seq x y z
N MET A 1 -32.61 6.31 24.16
CA MET A 1 -31.69 7.30 23.56
C MET A 1 -31.26 6.78 22.19
N ARG A 2 -31.82 7.33 21.10
CA ARG A 2 -31.64 6.87 19.71
C ARG A 2 -30.24 7.25 19.20
N LEU A 3 -29.34 6.29 19.04
CA LEU A 3 -28.09 6.49 18.31
C LEU A 3 -28.37 6.40 16.80
N GLY A 4 -28.27 7.54 16.13
CA GLY A 4 -28.47 7.66 14.68
C GLY A 4 -27.47 6.82 13.91
N LYS A 5 -27.99 5.87 13.12
CA LYS A 5 -27.25 5.20 12.05
C LYS A 5 -26.89 6.24 10.99
N ASN A 6 -25.71 6.82 11.09
CA ASN A 6 -25.15 7.68 10.03
C ASN A 6 -24.57 6.79 8.92
N THR A 7 -25.43 6.13 8.15
CA THR A 7 -25.05 5.49 6.88
C THR A 7 -24.73 6.59 5.88
N ARG A 8 -23.43 6.93 5.74
CA ARG A 8 -22.94 7.80 4.67
C ARG A 8 -23.30 7.16 3.33
N ARG A 9 -24.36 7.67 2.67
CA ARG A 9 -24.65 7.33 1.28
C ARG A 9 -23.51 7.89 0.44
N ILE A 10 -22.68 7.01 -0.12
CA ILE A 10 -21.75 7.40 -1.19
C ILE A 10 -22.64 7.93 -2.32
N THR A 11 -22.63 9.24 -2.53
CA THR A 11 -23.48 9.88 -3.54
C THR A 11 -23.11 9.32 -4.92
N PRO A 12 -24.09 8.94 -5.75
CA PRO A 12 -23.85 8.32 -7.06
C PRO A 12 -22.93 9.18 -7.94
N MET A 13 -22.95 10.51 -7.78
CA MET A 13 -22.04 11.45 -8.42
C MET A 13 -20.55 11.13 -8.26
N PHE A 14 -20.12 10.56 -7.13
CA PHE A 14 -18.71 10.23 -6.89
C PHE A 14 -18.29 8.95 -7.65
N ILE A 15 -19.23 8.01 -7.79
CA ILE A 15 -19.04 6.77 -8.56
C ILE A 15 -19.00 7.10 -10.07
N TRP A 16 -19.93 7.95 -10.54
CA TRP A 16 -19.95 8.42 -11.91
C TRP A 16 -18.74 9.31 -12.25
N GLY A 17 -18.28 10.15 -11.33
CA GLY A 17 -17.08 10.97 -11.51
C GLY A 17 -15.79 10.15 -11.59
N ALA A 18 -15.63 9.13 -10.75
CA ALA A 18 -14.51 8.20 -10.83
C ALA A 18 -14.54 7.40 -12.13
N ALA A 19 -15.70 6.86 -12.52
CA ALA A 19 -15.89 6.15 -13.79
C ALA A 19 -15.60 7.04 -15.02
N LEU A 20 -16.01 8.32 -14.99
CA LEU A 20 -15.72 9.28 -16.04
C LEU A 20 -14.21 9.57 -16.13
N CYS A 21 -13.52 9.74 -15.01
CA CYS A 21 -12.06 9.89 -14.99
C CYS A 21 -11.35 8.64 -15.51
N THR A 22 -11.83 7.44 -15.17
CA THR A 22 -11.29 6.18 -15.72
C THR A 22 -11.48 6.11 -17.23
N VAL A 23 -12.67 6.45 -17.74
CA VAL A 23 -12.94 6.50 -19.18
C VAL A 23 -12.06 7.55 -19.86
N LEU A 24 -11.90 8.74 -19.29
CA LEU A 24 -11.06 9.81 -19.85
C LEU A 24 -9.58 9.42 -19.91
N ILE A 25 -9.07 8.65 -18.94
CA ILE A 25 -7.71 8.09 -18.97
C ILE A 25 -7.54 7.06 -20.11
N PHE A 26 -8.57 6.26 -20.40
CA PHE A 26 -8.56 5.32 -21.54
C PHE A 26 -8.62 6.01 -22.91
N PHE A 27 -9.14 7.24 -22.99
CA PHE A 27 -9.29 8.00 -24.23
C PHE A 27 -8.18 9.03 -24.48
N VAL A 28 -7.17 9.14 -23.61
CA VAL A 28 -5.96 9.91 -23.94
C VAL A 28 -5.22 9.17 -25.04
N PRO A 29 -5.05 9.74 -26.25
CA PRO A 29 -4.27 9.09 -27.29
C PRO A 29 -2.84 8.91 -26.78
N GLY A 30 -2.46 7.66 -26.56
CA GLY A 30 -1.11 7.29 -26.16
C GLY A 30 -0.14 7.65 -27.28
N SER A 31 0.45 8.83 -27.22
CA SER A 31 1.73 9.07 -27.89
C SER A 31 2.67 7.96 -27.44
N ALA A 32 3.28 7.24 -28.39
CA ALA A 32 4.12 6.07 -28.15
C ALA A 32 4.98 6.24 -26.89
N ALA A 33 4.47 5.75 -25.77
CA ALA A 33 5.24 5.66 -24.55
C ALA A 33 6.26 4.57 -24.85
N PHE A 34 7.52 4.95 -24.96
CA PHE A 34 8.65 4.04 -25.10
C PHE A 34 8.79 3.22 -23.81
N ALA A 35 7.83 2.34 -23.55
CA ALA A 35 7.92 1.29 -22.56
C ALA A 35 8.84 0.20 -23.13
N HIS A 36 10.15 0.46 -23.14
CA HIS A 36 11.15 -0.56 -23.41
C HIS A 36 11.27 -1.43 -22.15
N SER A 37 10.74 -2.66 -22.19
CA SER A 37 10.98 -3.65 -21.12
C SER A 37 12.44 -4.08 -21.18
N ASN A 38 13.23 -3.70 -20.18
CA ASN A 38 14.68 -3.91 -20.15
C ASN A 38 15.07 -5.30 -19.60
N GLU A 39 14.24 -6.32 -19.89
CA GLU A 39 14.54 -7.71 -19.58
C GLU A 39 14.78 -8.43 -20.90
N ARG A 40 15.88 -9.21 -20.97
CA ARG A 40 16.16 -10.12 -22.09
C ARG A 40 14.86 -10.77 -22.50
N ALA A 41 14.42 -10.51 -23.74
CA ALA A 41 13.14 -10.98 -24.23
C ALA A 41 12.99 -12.47 -23.87
N PHE A 42 12.16 -12.76 -22.87
CA PHE A 42 11.66 -14.11 -22.68
C PHE A 42 11.00 -14.42 -24.02
N ILE A 43 11.59 -15.33 -24.79
CA ILE A 43 10.91 -15.93 -25.92
C ILE A 43 9.83 -16.79 -25.29
N LEU A 44 8.70 -16.16 -24.98
CA LEU A 44 7.50 -16.88 -24.60
C LEU A 44 7.20 -17.82 -25.77
N ILE A 45 7.10 -19.11 -25.46
CA ILE A 45 6.71 -20.15 -26.42
C ILE A 45 5.31 -19.84 -26.98
N LEU A 46 4.50 -19.11 -26.21
CA LEU A 46 3.20 -18.58 -26.60
C LEU A 46 3.35 -17.21 -27.28
N PRO A 47 2.57 -16.89 -28.34
CA PRO A 47 2.60 -15.56 -28.94
C PRO A 47 2.30 -14.46 -27.91
N THR A 48 3.23 -13.53 -27.73
CA THR A 48 3.23 -12.50 -26.68
C THR A 48 1.94 -11.66 -26.66
N GLN A 49 1.36 -11.42 -27.83
CA GLN A 49 0.10 -10.69 -28.00
C GLN A 49 -1.05 -11.33 -27.19
N TYR A 50 -1.21 -12.65 -27.28
CA TYR A 50 -2.28 -13.36 -26.55
C TYR A 50 -2.03 -13.38 -25.05
N TYR A 51 -0.76 -13.48 -24.64
CA TYR A 51 -0.38 -13.44 -23.22
C TYR A 51 -0.71 -12.09 -22.58
N ILE A 52 -0.35 -10.98 -23.23
CA ILE A 52 -0.61 -9.62 -22.73
C ILE A 52 -2.12 -9.36 -22.66
N ILE A 53 -2.86 -9.67 -23.73
CA ILE A 53 -4.31 -9.47 -23.76
C ILE A 53 -4.99 -10.32 -22.69
N GLY A 54 -4.61 -11.60 -22.57
CA GLY A 54 -5.14 -12.51 -21.55
C GLY A 54 -4.88 -12.01 -20.14
N GLY A 55 -3.65 -11.61 -19.83
CA GLY A 55 -3.28 -11.05 -18.52
C GLY A 55 -4.07 -9.78 -18.19
N ALA A 56 -4.15 -8.84 -19.14
CA ALA A 56 -4.92 -7.61 -18.97
C ALA A 56 -6.42 -7.90 -18.73
N LEU A 57 -7.01 -8.82 -19.48
CA LEU A 57 -8.40 -9.23 -19.31
C LEU A 57 -8.65 -9.88 -17.94
N VAL A 58 -7.77 -10.77 -17.49
CA VAL A 58 -7.91 -11.43 -16.17
C VAL A 58 -7.84 -10.40 -15.04
N VAL A 59 -6.91 -9.44 -15.12
CA VAL A 59 -6.82 -8.35 -14.14
C VAL A 59 -8.07 -7.47 -14.18
N ALA A 60 -8.53 -7.07 -15.36
CA ALA A 60 -9.76 -6.27 -15.48
C ALA A 60 -10.99 -7.01 -14.92
N LEU A 61 -11.15 -8.30 -15.24
CA LEU A 61 -12.24 -9.14 -14.73
C LEU A 61 -12.18 -9.31 -13.22
N SER A 62 -10.99 -9.45 -12.62
CA SER A 62 -10.87 -9.57 -11.15
C SER A 62 -11.36 -8.31 -10.44
N PHE A 63 -11.04 -7.12 -10.96
CA PHE A 63 -11.57 -5.86 -10.44
C PHE A 63 -13.08 -5.74 -10.62
N VAL A 64 -13.63 -6.18 -11.76
CA VAL A 64 -15.09 -6.21 -11.97
C VAL A 64 -15.75 -7.12 -10.94
N VAL A 65 -15.24 -8.34 -10.74
CA VAL A 65 -15.78 -9.29 -9.76
C VAL A 65 -15.75 -8.68 -8.36
N ILE A 66 -14.62 -8.10 -7.94
CA ILE A 66 -14.50 -7.44 -6.62
C ILE A 66 -15.45 -6.25 -6.50
N GLY A 67 -15.60 -5.44 -7.55
CA GLY A 67 -16.49 -4.27 -7.57
C GLY A 67 -17.98 -4.62 -7.52
N LEU A 68 -18.36 -5.81 -7.99
CA LEU A 68 -19.73 -6.34 -7.90
C LEU A 68 -20.06 -6.87 -6.50
N ILE A 69 -19.06 -7.22 -5.69
CA ILE A 69 -19.27 -7.71 -4.32
C ILE A 69 -19.70 -6.53 -3.42
N PRO A 70 -20.90 -6.59 -2.80
CA PRO A 70 -21.35 -5.51 -1.91
C PRO A 70 -20.45 -5.37 -0.69
N ALA A 71 -20.15 -4.12 -0.29
CA ALA A 71 -19.39 -3.82 0.93
C ALA A 71 -19.95 -4.50 2.20
N ALA A 72 -21.26 -4.75 2.23
CA ALA A 72 -21.92 -5.47 3.31
C ALA A 72 -21.39 -6.90 3.52
N GLY A 73 -20.98 -7.59 2.44
CA GLY A 73 -20.38 -8.93 2.52
C GLY A 73 -19.03 -8.90 3.24
N PHE A 74 -18.18 -7.91 2.91
CA PHE A 74 -16.90 -7.71 3.60
C PHE A 74 -17.09 -7.37 5.09
N HIS A 75 -18.03 -6.49 5.42
CA HIS A 75 -18.33 -6.16 6.82
C HIS A 75 -18.92 -7.33 7.61
N PHE A 76 -19.69 -8.20 6.96
CA PHE A 76 -20.20 -9.42 7.59
C PHE A 76 -19.05 -10.37 7.93
N MET A 77 -18.11 -10.59 7.00
CA MET A 77 -16.91 -11.39 7.26
C MET A 77 -16.05 -10.81 8.39
N GLU A 78 -15.85 -9.48 8.41
CA GLU A 78 -15.07 -8.79 9.45
C GLU A 78 -15.69 -8.92 10.86
N ARG A 79 -17.03 -8.86 10.93
CA ARG A 79 -17.78 -9.05 12.18
C ARG A 79 -17.73 -10.50 12.65
N ASN A 80 -17.85 -11.45 11.71
CA ASN A 80 -17.83 -12.88 12.00
C ASN A 80 -16.41 -13.44 11.98
N ARG A 81 -15.50 -12.77 12.68
CA ARG A 81 -14.14 -13.27 12.88
C ARG A 81 -14.12 -14.26 14.04
N LEU A 82 -13.49 -15.41 13.81
CA LEU A 82 -13.16 -16.33 14.89
C LEU A 82 -11.84 -15.89 15.51
N GLN A 83 -11.84 -15.64 16.82
CA GLN A 83 -10.61 -15.37 17.55
C GLN A 83 -9.92 -16.70 17.86
N LEU A 84 -8.99 -17.09 16.98
CA LEU A 84 -8.25 -18.35 17.11
C LEU A 84 -7.20 -18.30 18.23
N TRP A 85 -6.56 -17.14 18.41
CA TRP A 85 -5.45 -16.98 19.35
C TRP A 85 -5.35 -15.54 19.86
N ARG A 86 -4.86 -15.36 21.10
CA ARG A 86 -4.64 -14.04 21.70
C ARG A 86 -3.18 -13.90 22.08
N TRP A 87 -2.50 -12.95 21.45
CA TRP A 87 -1.09 -12.68 21.72
C TRP A 87 -0.91 -11.96 23.05
N PRO A 88 0.19 -12.23 23.79
CA PRO A 88 0.56 -11.42 24.94
C PRO A 88 0.84 -9.98 24.51
N ALA A 89 0.51 -9.01 25.37
CA ALA A 89 0.71 -7.60 25.09
C ALA A 89 2.21 -7.27 25.11
N TRP A 90 2.85 -7.29 23.95
CA TRP A 90 4.24 -6.87 23.79
C TRP A 90 4.37 -5.34 23.84
N PRO A 91 5.55 -4.80 24.22
CA PRO A 91 5.78 -3.36 24.25
C PRO A 91 5.88 -2.82 22.82
N ALA A 92 4.72 -2.59 22.19
CA ALA A 92 4.60 -2.17 20.79
C ALA A 92 5.44 -0.92 20.46
N GLN A 93 5.56 0.03 21.39
CA GLN A 93 6.39 1.22 21.20
C GLN A 93 7.88 0.87 21.09
N GLY A 94 8.40 -0.01 21.95
CA GLY A 94 9.80 -0.42 21.92
C GLY A 94 10.16 -1.17 20.64
N LEU A 95 9.33 -2.16 20.27
CA LEU A 95 9.53 -2.89 19.00
C LEU A 95 9.43 -1.98 17.78
N SER A 96 8.51 -1.02 17.80
CA SER A 96 8.32 -0.08 16.71
C SER A 96 9.50 0.90 16.56
N ILE A 97 10.07 1.37 17.66
CA ILE A 97 11.30 2.19 17.65
C ILE A 97 12.47 1.37 17.10
N LEU A 98 12.62 0.11 17.53
CA LEU A 98 13.66 -0.78 17.01
C LEU A 98 13.49 -1.03 15.51
N ALA A 99 12.25 -1.27 15.05
CA ALA A 99 11.96 -1.42 13.63
C ALA A 99 12.25 -0.14 12.83
N GLY A 100 11.96 1.03 13.40
CA GLY A 100 12.32 2.32 12.81
C GLY A 100 13.83 2.54 12.72
N ALA A 101 14.58 2.19 13.77
CA ALA A 101 16.04 2.23 13.78
C ALA A 101 16.63 1.26 12.75
N PHE A 102 16.10 0.05 12.65
CA PHE A 102 16.50 -0.92 11.63
C PHE A 102 16.22 -0.43 10.21
N LEU A 103 15.05 0.16 9.97
CA LEU A 103 14.71 0.78 8.68
C LEU A 103 15.68 1.94 8.36
N LEU A 104 16.00 2.79 9.34
CA LEU A 104 16.96 3.88 9.15
C LEU A 104 18.36 3.33 8.82
N CYS A 105 18.82 2.29 9.51
CA CYS A 105 20.08 1.62 9.20
C CYS A 105 20.08 1.06 7.77
N LEU A 106 18.97 0.45 7.32
CA LEU A 106 18.84 -0.02 5.94
C LEU A 106 18.90 1.13 4.94
N ILE A 107 18.20 2.25 5.20
CA ILE A 107 18.25 3.43 4.33
C ILE A 107 19.67 3.98 4.22
N VAL A 108 20.37 4.12 5.35
CA VAL A 108 21.76 4.58 5.40
C VAL A 108 22.68 3.61 4.68
N ALA A 109 22.56 2.30 4.96
CA ALA A 109 23.35 1.26 4.30
C ALA A 109 23.09 1.21 2.80
N GLY A 110 21.85 1.43 2.36
CA GLY A 110 21.50 1.43 0.95
C GLY A 110 21.93 2.68 0.21
N TYR A 111 22.07 3.82 0.91
CA TYR A 111 22.55 5.07 0.33
C TYR A 111 24.09 5.16 0.29
N ILE A 112 24.77 4.72 1.34
CA ILE A 112 26.23 4.75 1.47
C ILE A 112 26.88 3.52 0.82
N GLY A 113 26.23 2.36 0.90
CA GLY A 113 26.74 1.09 0.41
C GLY A 113 26.78 1.00 -1.12
N ASP A 114 27.30 -0.13 -1.59
CA ASP A 114 27.37 -0.42 -3.02
C ASP A 114 25.96 -0.43 -3.64
N ARG A 115 25.84 0.11 -4.85
CA ARG A 115 24.57 0.13 -5.59
C ARG A 115 24.30 -1.19 -6.29
N ALA A 116 25.29 -2.08 -6.36
CA ALA A 116 25.14 -3.42 -6.88
C ALA A 116 24.02 -4.16 -6.09
N PRO A 117 22.97 -4.68 -6.77
CA PRO A 117 21.80 -5.27 -6.12
C PRO A 117 22.12 -6.45 -5.19
N LEU A 118 23.23 -7.15 -5.43
CA LEU A 118 23.67 -8.27 -4.59
C LEU A 118 24.23 -7.84 -3.24
N TYR A 119 24.81 -6.63 -3.18
CA TYR A 119 25.53 -6.12 -2.01
C TYR A 119 24.72 -5.09 -1.24
N ASN A 120 23.72 -4.47 -1.87
CA ASN A 120 22.82 -3.54 -1.21
C ASN A 120 21.69 -4.30 -0.48
N PRO A 121 21.64 -4.28 0.85
CA PRO A 121 20.59 -5.00 1.58
C PRO A 121 19.22 -4.31 1.48
N LEU A 122 19.16 -3.02 1.12
CA LEU A 122 17.92 -2.24 1.14
C LEU A 122 16.87 -2.80 0.16
N PRO A 123 17.16 -2.96 -1.15
CA PRO A 123 16.17 -3.50 -2.08
C PRO A 123 15.75 -4.91 -1.69
N GLN A 124 16.71 -5.78 -1.33
CA GLN A 124 16.42 -7.17 -1.01
C GLN A 124 15.54 -7.33 0.23
N VAL A 125 15.82 -6.57 1.30
CA VAL A 125 15.01 -6.61 2.51
C VAL A 125 13.63 -6.01 2.26
N LEU A 126 13.52 -4.89 1.55
CA LEU A 126 12.22 -4.27 1.30
C LEU A 126 11.32 -5.06 0.35
N TRP A 127 11.87 -5.57 -0.76
CA TRP A 127 11.08 -6.26 -1.78
C TRP A 127 10.83 -7.73 -1.46
N SER A 128 11.85 -8.46 -1.02
CA SER A 128 11.71 -9.90 -0.80
C SER A 128 11.25 -10.20 0.61
N LEU A 129 12.01 -9.74 1.62
CA LEU A 129 11.72 -10.11 3.00
C LEU A 129 10.49 -9.38 3.55
N TRP A 130 10.40 -8.07 3.31
CA TRP A 130 9.32 -7.25 3.80
C TRP A 130 8.07 -7.38 2.93
N TRP A 131 8.12 -7.09 1.64
CA TRP A 131 6.90 -7.13 0.83
C TRP A 131 6.30 -8.54 0.72
N VAL A 132 7.11 -9.56 0.45
CA VAL A 132 6.64 -10.94 0.29
C VAL A 132 6.67 -11.69 1.63
N GLY A 133 7.82 -11.76 2.30
CA GLY A 133 7.94 -12.56 3.54
C GLY A 133 7.01 -12.07 4.66
N PHE A 134 6.97 -10.76 4.93
CA PHE A 134 6.14 -10.22 6.00
C PHE A 134 4.65 -10.34 5.72
N THR A 135 4.20 -10.27 4.46
CA THR A 135 2.77 -10.46 4.14
C THR A 135 2.31 -11.88 4.44
N PHE A 136 3.12 -12.90 4.15
CA PHE A 136 2.85 -14.28 4.58
C PHE A 136 2.85 -14.42 6.10
N LEU A 137 3.83 -13.86 6.80
CA LEU A 137 3.86 -13.88 8.27
C LEU A 137 2.63 -13.22 8.87
N HIS A 138 2.22 -12.06 8.34
CA HIS A 138 1.02 -11.35 8.79
C HIS A 138 -0.25 -12.16 8.50
N ALA A 139 -0.32 -12.88 7.38
CA ALA A 139 -1.45 -13.77 7.08
C ALA A 139 -1.53 -14.96 8.06
N MET A 140 -0.38 -15.51 8.47
CA MET A 140 -0.31 -16.67 9.37
C MET A 140 -0.53 -16.30 10.85
N PHE A 141 0.10 -15.22 11.32
CA PHE A 141 0.16 -14.87 12.74
C PHE A 141 -0.75 -13.70 13.13
N GLY A 142 -1.37 -13.04 12.15
CA GLY A 142 -2.26 -11.89 12.35
C GLY A 142 -1.52 -10.55 12.36
N ASN A 143 -2.01 -9.60 13.17
CA ASN A 143 -1.57 -8.20 13.13
C ASN A 143 -0.21 -7.98 13.81
N ILE A 144 0.86 -8.48 13.19
CA ILE A 144 2.25 -8.22 13.60
C ILE A 144 2.60 -6.74 13.37
N TRP A 145 2.01 -6.12 12.36
CA TRP A 145 2.27 -4.73 11.97
C TRP A 145 2.03 -3.74 13.11
N ALA A 146 1.05 -4.00 13.98
CA ALA A 146 0.79 -3.18 15.16
C ALA A 146 2.02 -3.00 16.09
N TYR A 147 2.97 -3.93 16.07
CA TYR A 147 4.18 -3.88 16.92
C TYR A 147 5.41 -3.36 16.20
N ILE A 148 5.57 -3.67 14.91
CA ILE A 148 6.79 -3.35 14.15
C ILE A 148 6.64 -2.17 13.20
N ASN A 149 5.46 -1.55 13.12
CA ASN A 149 5.24 -0.38 12.30
C ASN A 149 6.17 0.77 12.74
N PRO A 150 7.17 1.18 11.95
CA PRO A 150 8.19 2.16 12.36
C PRO A 150 7.61 3.56 12.61
N TRP A 151 6.46 3.87 12.00
CA TRP A 151 5.81 5.17 12.11
C TRP A 151 5.23 5.42 13.50
N LEU A 152 4.78 4.37 14.20
CA LEU A 152 4.27 4.49 15.58
C LEU A 152 5.40 4.91 16.54
N GLY A 153 6.59 4.35 16.35
CA GLY A 153 7.79 4.60 17.12
C GLY A 153 8.26 6.01 16.87
N LEU A 154 8.36 6.40 15.59
CA LEU A 154 8.69 7.77 15.21
C LEU A 154 7.70 8.78 15.81
N TYR A 155 6.39 8.52 15.71
CA TYR A 155 5.36 9.36 16.30
C TYR A 155 5.51 9.48 17.83
N SER A 156 5.83 8.37 18.51
CA SER A 156 6.05 8.36 19.96
C SER A 156 7.27 9.18 20.39
N VAL A 157 8.38 9.09 19.63
CA VAL A 157 9.60 9.86 19.88
C VAL A 157 9.35 11.35 19.63
N LEU A 158 8.70 11.69 18.52
CA LEU A 158 8.39 13.08 18.18
C LEU A 158 7.46 13.72 19.22
N THR A 159 6.44 12.99 19.69
CA THR A 159 5.50 13.50 20.70
C THR A 159 6.03 13.46 22.13
N ALA A 160 7.17 12.79 22.38
CA ALA A 160 7.88 12.88 23.66
C ALA A 160 8.63 14.21 23.85
N LEU A 161 8.88 14.95 22.76
CA LEU A 161 9.53 16.26 22.82
C LEU A 161 8.64 17.32 23.50
N PRO A 162 9.18 18.16 24.42
CA PRO A 162 8.39 19.08 25.25
C PRO A 162 7.42 20.00 24.48
N GLY A 163 7.77 20.44 23.27
CA GLY A 163 6.92 21.31 22.43
C GLY A 163 5.89 20.59 21.55
N LEU A 164 5.98 19.27 21.44
CA LEU A 164 5.10 18.42 20.61
C LEU A 164 4.19 17.53 21.46
N ARG A 165 4.49 17.37 22.76
CA ARG A 165 3.68 16.59 23.71
C ARG A 165 2.23 17.08 23.81
N THR A 166 2.03 18.39 23.89
CA THR A 166 0.69 19.02 23.89
C THR A 166 -0.07 18.78 22.59
N ARG A 167 0.64 18.46 21.49
CA ARG A 167 0.06 18.23 20.17
C ARG A 167 -0.49 16.81 19.99
N ARG A 168 -0.16 15.89 20.90
CA ARG A 168 -0.81 14.57 20.96
C ARG A 168 -2.30 14.69 21.32
N GLU A 169 -2.64 15.68 22.12
CA GLU A 169 -4.01 15.91 22.60
C GLU A 169 -4.81 16.85 21.69
N LYS A 170 -4.13 17.79 21.01
CA LYS A 170 -4.74 18.72 20.05
C LYS A 170 -4.03 18.66 18.70
N PRO A 171 -4.61 18.00 17.68
CA PRO A 171 -4.04 17.99 16.34
C PRO A 171 -4.05 19.41 15.75
N LEU A 172 -2.95 19.79 15.09
CA LEU A 172 -2.77 21.13 14.49
C LEU A 172 -3.68 21.38 13.29
N LEU A 173 -3.93 20.32 12.54
CA LEU A 173 -4.71 20.35 11.31
C LEU A 173 -5.72 19.20 11.39
N GLN A 174 -7.00 19.53 11.32
CA GLN A 174 -8.01 18.51 11.10
C GLN A 174 -7.94 18.09 9.63
N TYR A 175 -7.79 16.79 9.39
CA TYR A 175 -7.76 16.26 8.05
C TYR A 175 -9.11 16.53 7.36
N PRO A 176 -9.15 17.24 6.21
CA PRO A 176 -10.41 17.59 5.57
C PRO A 176 -11.19 16.34 5.15
N GLU A 177 -12.45 16.22 5.58
CA GLU A 177 -13.29 15.09 5.17
C GLU A 177 -13.45 15.00 3.65
N ARG A 178 -13.33 16.12 2.93
CA ARG A 178 -13.38 16.19 1.46
C ARG A 178 -12.23 15.45 0.78
N LEU A 179 -11.05 15.42 1.40
CA LEU A 179 -9.89 14.72 0.84
C LEU A 179 -10.03 13.20 1.01
N GLY A 180 -10.81 12.73 2.00
CA GLY A 180 -11.12 11.31 2.17
C GLY A 180 -9.88 10.43 1.99
N TYR A 181 -9.93 9.51 1.03
CA TYR A 181 -8.82 8.61 0.68
C TYR A 181 -7.99 9.08 -0.53
N ALA A 182 -8.25 10.26 -1.08
CA ALA A 182 -7.63 10.74 -2.31
C ALA A 182 -6.09 10.76 -2.26
N PRO A 183 -5.43 11.26 -1.19
CA PRO A 183 -3.96 11.22 -1.11
C PRO A 183 -3.40 9.80 -1.14
N ALA A 184 -4.07 8.85 -0.48
CA ALA A 184 -3.65 7.45 -0.48
C ALA A 184 -3.78 6.82 -1.87
N ILE A 185 -4.86 7.13 -2.59
CA ILE A 185 -5.07 6.69 -3.98
C ILE A 185 -3.98 7.26 -4.88
N VAL A 186 -3.70 8.56 -4.80
CA VAL A 186 -2.66 9.22 -5.61
C VAL A 186 -1.29 8.63 -5.34
N LEU A 187 -0.92 8.43 -4.06
CA LEU A 187 0.36 7.83 -3.68
C LEU A 187 0.48 6.39 -4.20
N PHE A 188 -0.59 5.60 -4.11
CA PHE A 188 -0.60 4.23 -4.62
C PHE A 188 -0.42 4.20 -6.15
N PHE A 189 -1.14 5.05 -6.89
CA PHE A 189 -0.97 5.16 -8.33
C PHE A 189 0.43 5.64 -8.72
N ALA A 190 0.98 6.63 -8.01
CA ALA A 190 2.34 7.10 -8.25
C ALA A 190 3.38 6.01 -7.99
N PHE A 191 3.19 5.21 -6.93
CA PHE A 191 4.04 4.06 -6.63
C PHE A 191 3.95 3.00 -7.73
N ALA A 192 2.74 2.58 -8.13
CA ALA A 192 2.54 1.59 -9.18
C ALA A 192 3.10 2.07 -10.54
N TRP A 193 2.91 3.35 -10.87
CA TRP A 193 3.51 3.97 -12.05
C TRP A 193 5.04 3.90 -12.00
N PHE A 194 5.64 4.29 -10.87
CA PHE A 194 7.09 4.24 -10.68
C PHE A 194 7.62 2.81 -10.83
N GLU A 195 6.98 1.84 -10.19
CA GLU A 195 7.35 0.42 -10.27
C GLU A 195 7.33 -0.11 -11.72
N LEU A 196 6.33 0.29 -12.51
CA LEU A 196 6.15 -0.19 -13.88
C LEU A 196 7.05 0.50 -14.91
N ILE A 197 7.42 1.76 -14.67
CA ILE A 197 8.00 2.63 -15.71
C ILE A 197 9.44 3.03 -15.43
N TYR A 198 9.88 3.03 -14.17
CA TYR A 198 11.21 3.50 -13.83
C TYR A 198 12.29 2.66 -14.52
N PRO A 199 13.12 3.26 -15.40
CA PRO A 199 14.16 2.51 -16.11
C PRO A 199 15.29 2.16 -15.14
N VAL A 200 15.65 0.88 -15.09
CA VAL A 200 16.92 0.47 -14.50
C VAL A 200 18.02 0.88 -15.47
N ASN A 201 18.74 1.94 -15.11
CA ASN A 201 19.97 2.32 -15.79
C ASN A 201 20.99 1.20 -15.51
N GLN A 202 21.43 0.51 -16.56
CA GLN A 202 22.53 -0.46 -16.49
C GLN A 202 23.86 0.25 -16.26
#